data_AF-A0A1T4RQL8-F1
#
_entry.id   AF-A0A1T4RQL8-F1
#
_cell.length_a   1.000
_cell.length_b   1.000
_cell.length_c   1.000
_cell.angle_alpha   90.00
_cell.angle_beta   90.00
_cell.angle_gamma   90.00
#
_symmetry.space_group_name_H-M   'P 1'
#
loop_
_entity.id
_entity.type
_entity.pdbx_description
1 polymer ?
#
loop_
_entity_poly.entity_id
_entity_poly.type
_entity_poly.pdbx_seq_one_letter_code
_entity_poly.pdbx_strand_id
1 'polypeptide(L)' 'MDSKGRAYDNIFVERFWRTLKQEDIYIRGYETVTECRQGLEAYLARYNDVRLHSSLGWNTPSDVYFKKVRLDKVA' A
#
# COMPACT_ATOMS: atom_id res chain seq x y z
N MET A 1 3.50 5.78 -29.95
CA MET A 1 2.51 4.95 -29.26
C MET A 1 2.78 5.14 -27.79
N ASP A 2 2.02 6.04 -27.16
CA ASP A 2 2.29 6.48 -25.79
C ASP A 2 2.07 5.34 -24.82
N SER A 3 3.04 5.13 -23.94
CA SER A 3 3.07 4.08 -22.93
C SER A 3 2.05 4.24 -21.80
N LYS A 4 0.92 4.92 -22.04
CA LYS A 4 -0.14 5.15 -21.06
C LYS A 4 -1.06 3.93 -20.99
N GLY A 5 -1.20 3.33 -19.79
CA GLY A 5 -2.14 2.24 -19.54
C GLY A 5 -1.57 0.84 -19.69
N ARG A 6 -0.28 0.62 -19.44
CA ARG A 6 0.28 -0.75 -19.45
C ARG A 6 -0.14 -1.49 -18.19
N ALA A 7 -0.43 -2.79 -18.32
CA ALA A 7 -0.77 -3.65 -17.17
C ALA A 7 0.29 -3.60 -16.06
N TYR A 8 1.56 -3.43 -16.43
CA TYR A 8 2.67 -3.27 -15.48
C TYR A 8 2.60 -2.00 -14.63
N ASP A 9 1.97 -0.94 -15.12
CA ASP A 9 1.80 0.30 -14.34
C ASP A 9 0.74 0.10 -13.24
N ASN A 10 -0.25 -0.77 -13.48
CA ASN A 10 -1.37 -1.01 -12.55
C ASN A 10 -1.12 -2.15 -11.55
N ILE A 11 -0.18 -3.05 -11.83
CA ILE A 11 0.02 -4.29 -11.04
C ILE A 11 0.26 -4.03 -9.55
N PHE A 12 0.96 -2.94 -9.21
CA PHE A 12 1.23 -2.55 -7.82
C PHE A 12 -0.05 -2.08 -7.11
N VAL A 13 -0.84 -1.26 -7.80
CA VAL A 13 -2.12 -0.73 -7.30
C VAL A 13 -3.12 -1.87 -7.11
N GLU A 14 -3.22 -2.80 -8.06
CA GLU A 14 -4.09 -3.98 -7.95
C GLU A 14 -3.71 -4.87 -6.77
N ARG A 15 -2.40 -5.13 -6.59
CA ARG A 15 -1.91 -5.91 -5.45
C ARG A 15 -2.24 -5.22 -4.12
N PHE A 16 -2.04 -3.91 -4.05
CA PHE A 16 -2.43 -3.12 -2.88
C PHE A 16 -3.93 -3.25 -2.58
N TRP A 17 -4.80 -3.06 -3.57
CA TRP A 17 -6.25 -3.15 -3.41
C TRP A 17 -6.70 -4.53 -2.91
N ARG A 18 -6.07 -5.61 -3.40
CA ARG A 18 -6.37 -6.96 -2.91
C ARG A 18 -6.04 -7.09 -1.43
N THR A 19 -4.86 -6.65 -1.01
CA THR A 19 -4.43 -6.70 0.39
C THR A 19 -5.32 -5.86 1.29
N LEU A 20 -5.63 -4.63 0.89
CA LEU A 20 -6.52 -3.74 1.64
C LEU A 20 -7.91 -4.37 1.85
N LYS A 21 -8.50 -4.93 0.79
CA LYS A 21 -9.83 -5.56 0.88
C LYS A 21 -9.82 -6.75 1.84
N GLN A 22 -8.81 -7.60 1.73
CA GLN A 22 -8.71 -8.83 2.55
C GLN A 22 -8.41 -8.54 4.01
N GLU A 23 -7.52 -7.59 4.31
CA GLU A 23 -7.06 -7.34 5.68
C GLU A 23 -7.92 -6.33 6.44
N ASP A 24 -8.72 -5.52 5.76
CA ASP A 24 -9.47 -4.43 6.41
C ASP A 24 -10.96 -4.46 6.02
N ILE A 25 -11.28 -4.19 4.76
CA ILE A 25 -12.67 -3.94 4.33
C ILE A 25 -13.57 -5.16 4.58
N TYR A 26 -13.12 -6.36 4.20
CA TYR A 26 -13.93 -7.57 4.38
C TYR A 26 -13.99 -8.05 5.82
N ILE A 27 -12.99 -7.72 6.65
CA ILE A 27 -12.95 -8.10 8.06
C ILE A 27 -13.84 -7.19 8.90
N ARG A 28 -13.79 -5.88 8.63
CA ARG A 28 -14.50 -4.88 9.43
C ARG A 28 -15.94 -4.68 9.02
N GLY A 29 -16.28 -4.91 7.75
CA GLY A 29 -17.66 -4.86 7.28
C GLY A 29 -18.34 -3.51 7.51
N TYR A 30 -17.63 -2.40 7.26
CA TYR A 30 -18.10 -1.04 7.52
C TYR A 30 -19.54 -0.80 7.04
N GLU A 31 -20.36 -0.19 7.89
CA GLU A 31 -21.79 0.03 7.60
C GLU A 31 -22.03 1.33 6.85
N THR A 32 -21.13 2.31 7.03
CA THR A 32 -21.24 3.63 6.40
C THR A 32 -19.97 4.04 5.68
N VAL A 33 -20.13 4.90 4.67
CA VAL A 33 -18.99 5.48 3.93
C VAL A 33 -18.08 6.30 4.86
N THR A 34 -18.65 7.00 5.84
CA THR A 34 -17.90 7.80 6.81
C THR A 34 -16.98 6.93 7.66
N GLU A 35 -17.50 5.83 8.18
CA GLU A 35 -16.74 4.86 8.96
C GLU A 35 -15.65 4.21 8.10
N CYS A 36 -16.00 3.78 6.89
CA CYS A 36 -15.05 3.24 5.93
C CYS A 36 -13.91 4.22 5.65
N ARG A 37 -14.19 5.52 5.49
CA ARG A 37 -13.16 6.54 5.27
C ARG A 37 -12.20 6.65 6.45
N GLN A 38 -12.72 6.72 7.68
CA GLN A 38 -11.89 6.80 8.89
C GLN A 38 -11.03 5.54 9.05
N GLY A 39 -11.62 4.38 8.78
CA GLY A 39 -10.94 3.09 8.80
C GLY A 39 -9.84 2.99 7.75
N LEU A 40 -10.10 3.47 6.53
CA LEU A 40 -9.10 3.55 5.45
C LEU A 40 -7.95 4.49 5.81
N GLU A 41 -8.23 5.64 6.41
CA GLU A 41 -7.18 6.57 6.88
C GLU A 41 -6.27 5.87 7.91
N ALA A 42 -6.86 5.17 8.89
CA ALA A 42 -6.11 4.43 9.88
C ALA A 42 -5.30 3.27 9.27
N TYR A 43 -5.89 2.53 8.33
CA TYR A 43 -5.21 1.44 7.63
C TYR A 43 -4.02 1.97 6.82
N LEU A 44 -4.21 3.05 6.06
CA LEU A 44 -3.16 3.65 5.23
C LEU A 44 -2.01 4.20 6.08
N ALA A 45 -2.29 4.85 7.20
CA ALA A 45 -1.24 5.31 8.12
C ALA A 45 -0.40 4.12 8.62
N ARG A 46 -1.03 3.02 9.04
CA ARG A 46 -0.31 1.82 9.46
C ARG A 46 0.45 1.16 8.31
N TYR A 47 -0.15 1.09 7.12
CA TYR A 47 0.48 0.50 5.94
C TYR A 47 1.74 1.28 5.53
N ASN A 48 1.67 2.60 5.54
CA ASN A 48 2.75 3.47 5.07
C ASN A 48 3.85 3.68 6.11
N ASP A 49 3.50 3.80 7.39
CA ASP A 49 4.44 4.25 8.44
C ASP A 49 4.86 3.16 9.42
N VAL A 50 4.20 2.00 9.42
CA VAL A 50 4.44 0.93 10.41
C VAL A 50 4.76 -0.42 9.78
N ARG A 51 4.07 -0.79 8.70
CA ARG A 51 4.25 -2.10 8.06
C ARG A 51 5.61 -2.18 7.35
N LEU A 52 6.40 -3.19 7.69
CA LEU A 52 7.63 -3.51 6.97
C LEU A 52 7.32 -4.37 5.75
N HIS A 53 7.96 -4.07 4.62
CA HIS A 53 7.80 -4.81 3.38
C HIS A 53 9.11 -5.47 2.98
N SER A 54 9.12 -6.79 2.80
CA SER A 54 10.31 -7.52 2.37
C SER A 54 10.84 -7.05 1.01
N SER A 55 9.94 -6.68 0.09
CA SER A 55 10.30 -6.06 -1.19
C SER A 55 10.96 -4.68 -1.07
N LEU A 56 10.86 -4.04 0.11
CA LEU A 56 11.47 -2.77 0.44
C LEU A 56 12.64 -2.96 1.42
N GLY A 57 13.27 -4.13 1.45
CA GLY A 57 14.39 -4.41 2.36
C GLY A 57 13.98 -4.31 3.84
N TRP A 58 12.75 -4.72 4.16
CA TRP A 58 12.15 -4.59 5.49
C TRP A 58 12.00 -3.16 6.01
N ASN A 59 11.83 -2.19 5.11
CA ASN A 59 11.48 -0.82 5.44
C ASN A 59 9.99 -0.53 5.18
N THR A 60 9.52 0.59 5.71
CA THR A 60 8.15 1.08 5.47
C THR A 60 8.06 1.81 4.13
N PRO A 61 6.87 1.86 3.49
CA PRO A 61 6.67 2.64 2.26
C PRO A 61 7.06 4.12 2.43
N SER A 62 6.74 4.73 3.56
CA SER A 62 7.11 6.12 3.87
C SER A 62 8.62 6.30 3.94
N ASP A 63 9.36 5.40 4.58
CA ASP A 63 10.82 5.51 4.67
C ASP A 63 11.48 5.51 3.29
N VAL A 64 10.99 4.65 2.40
CA VAL A 64 11.48 4.58 1.01
C VAL A 64 11.08 5.83 0.23
N TYR A 65 9.83 6.27 0.31
CA TYR A 65 9.31 7.43 -0.42
C TYR A 65 10.05 8.71 -0.03
N PHE A 66 10.26 8.94 1.27
CA PHE A 66 10.99 10.09 1.79
C PHE A 66 12.52 9.91 1.79
N LYS A 67 13.04 8.81 1.20
CA LYS A 67 14.48 8.51 1.07
C LYS A 67 15.21 8.51 2.42
N LYS A 68 14.53 8.13 3.50
CA LYS A 68 15.13 7.95 4.84
C LYS A 68 16.06 6.72 4.87
N VAL A 69 15.85 5.78 3.95
CA VAL A 69 16.62 4.55 3.81
C VAL A 69 17.11 4.42 2.37
N ARG A 70 18.30 3.84 2.18
CA ARG A 70 18.75 3.42 0.85
C ARG A 70 18.36 1.96 0.65
N LEU A 71 17.59 1.69 -0.40
CA LEU A 71 17.37 0.33 -0.84
C LEU A 71 18.63 -0.11 -1.59
N ASP A 72 19.38 -1.03 -0.99
CA ASP A 72 20.44 -1.71 -1.72
C ASP A 72 19.79 -2.49 -2.87
N LYS A 73 20.30 -2.29 -4.09
CA LYS A 73 19.82 -3.06 -5.24
C LYS A 73 20.05 -4.54 -4.92
N VAL A 74 18.97 -5.29 -4.75
CA VAL A 74 19.04 -6.74 -4.75
C VAL A 74 19.61 -7.13 -6.12
N ALA A 75 20.75 -7.81 -6.10
CA ALA A 75 21.47 -8.27 -7.30
C ALA A 75 20.60 -9.15 -8.20
#